data_AF-A0A1A7W9W4-F1
#
_entry.id   AF-A0A1A7W9W4-F1
#
_cell.length_a   1.000
_cell.length_b   1.000
_cell.length_c   1.000
_cell.angle_alpha   90.00
_cell.angle_beta   90.00
_cell.angle_gamma   90.00
#
_symmetry.space_group_name_H-M   'P 1'
#
loop_
_entity.id
_entity.type
_entity.pdbx_description
1 polymer ?
#
loop_
_entity_poly.entity_id
_entity_poly.type
_entity_poly.pdbx_seq_one_letter_code
_entity_poly.pdbx_strand_id
1 'polypeptide(L)'
;CLWEHGPASLLPQIGQNLGAHWGRYRPPTSHVQAWYDEVKDYSFPYPQECNPYCPFRCSGPVCTHYTQLVWATSSRIGCAINLCYNMNVWGQIWTKA
;
A
#
# COMPACT_ATOMS: atom_id res chain seq x y z
N CYS A 1 8.24 -9.28 -12.20
CA CYS A 1 8.95 -9.15 -10.91
C CYS A 1 9.71 -7.83 -10.86
N LEU A 2 8.97 -6.73 -11.03
CA LEU A 2 9.47 -5.36 -10.95
C LEU A 2 8.78 -4.74 -9.75
N TRP A 3 9.54 -4.19 -8.80
CA TRP A 3 8.99 -3.61 -7.58
C TRP A 3 8.60 -2.15 -7.82
N GLU A 4 7.45 -1.94 -8.45
CA GLU A 4 6.91 -0.62 -8.77
C GLU A 4 5.39 -0.67 -8.97
N HIS A 5 4.74 0.49 -8.88
CA HIS A 5 3.32 0.63 -9.20
C HIS A 5 3.08 0.54 -10.71
N GLY A 6 1.94 -0.02 -11.12
CA GLY A 6 1.56 -0.04 -12.52
C GLY A 6 0.37 -0.95 -12.87
N PRO A 7 0.03 -1.05 -14.17
CA PRO A 7 0.58 -0.27 -15.28
C PRO A 7 0.16 1.21 -15.20
N ALA A 8 1.04 2.12 -15.65
CA ALA A 8 0.88 3.56 -15.50
C ALA A 8 -0.45 4.12 -16.06
N SER A 9 -0.99 3.50 -17.12
CA SER A 9 -2.27 3.88 -17.73
C SER A 9 -3.47 3.67 -16.82
N LEU A 10 -3.37 2.78 -15.82
CA LEU A 10 -4.47 2.47 -14.90
C LEU A 10 -4.37 3.26 -13.59
N LEU A 11 -3.19 3.75 -13.20
CA LEU A 11 -2.98 4.46 -11.94
C LEU A 11 -3.91 5.67 -11.71
N PRO A 12 -4.38 6.42 -12.73
CA PRO A 12 -5.36 7.49 -12.53
C PRO A 12 -6.78 6.99 -12.19
N GLN A 13 -7.07 5.71 -12.43
CA GLN A 13 -8.41 5.13 -12.35
C GLN A 13 -8.56 4.12 -11.21
N ILE A 14 -7.46 3.51 -10.75
CA ILE A 14 -7.46 2.52 -9.68
C ILE A 14 -6.43 2.86 -8.60
N GLY A 15 -6.82 2.63 -7.35
CA GLY A 15 -5.89 2.56 -6.24
C GLY A 15 -5.04 1.29 -6.29
N GLN A 16 -3.84 1.32 -5.70
CA GLN A 16 -2.96 0.17 -5.64
C GLN A 16 -2.14 0.17 -4.34
N ASN A 17 -2.17 -0.95 -3.63
CA ASN A 17 -1.22 -1.24 -2.55
C ASN A 17 -0.29 -2.37 -3.00
N LEU A 18 1.00 -2.22 -2.73
CA LEU A 18 2.00 -3.24 -2.99
C LEU A 18 2.49 -3.86 -1.68
N GLY A 19 2.80 -5.15 -1.73
CA GLY A 19 3.34 -5.90 -0.61
C GLY A 19 4.31 -6.93 -1.14
N ALA A 20 5.47 -7.02 -0.51
CA ALA A 20 6.46 -8.05 -0.79
C ALA A 20 7.02 -8.55 0.53
N HIS A 21 7.38 -9.83 0.54
CA HIS A 21 8.19 -10.44 1.59
C HIS A 21 9.15 -11.41 0.93
N TRP A 22 10.15 -11.87 1.66
CA TRP A 22 11.07 -12.89 1.18
C TRP A 22 11.45 -13.80 2.34
N GLY A 23 11.91 -15.01 2.02
CA GLY A 23 12.23 -16.02 3.03
C GLY A 23 11.02 -16.86 3.43
N ARG A 24 10.62 -16.82 4.72
CA ARG A 24 9.52 -17.67 5.20
C ARG A 24 8.20 -17.23 4.60
N TYR A 25 7.38 -18.21 4.21
CA TYR A 25 6.02 -17.98 3.74
C TYR A 25 5.24 -17.09 4.71
N ARG A 26 4.59 -16.07 4.17
CA ARG A 26 3.62 -15.24 4.88
C ARG A 26 2.26 -15.35 4.17
N PRO A 27 1.16 -15.54 4.93
CA PRO A 27 -0.16 -15.55 4.33
C PRO A 27 -0.47 -14.15 3.74
N PRO A 28 -1.31 -14.06 2.70
CA PRO A 28 -1.65 -12.76 2.08
C PRO A 28 -2.21 -11.75 3.09
N THR A 29 -2.93 -12.24 4.10
CA THR A 29 -3.49 -11.45 5.20
C THR A 29 -2.44 -10.67 6.00
N SER A 30 -1.18 -11.12 6.05
CA SER A 30 -0.13 -10.36 6.74
C SER A 30 0.19 -9.03 6.04
N HIS A 31 0.05 -8.96 4.71
CA HIS A 31 0.27 -7.74 3.95
C HIS A 31 -0.90 -6.78 4.16
N VAL A 32 -2.13 -7.31 4.17
CA VAL A 32 -3.33 -6.53 4.51
C VAL A 32 -3.22 -5.95 5.92
N GLN A 33 -2.76 -6.74 6.88
CA GLN A 33 -2.53 -6.26 8.24
C GLN A 33 -1.44 -5.19 8.27
N ALA A 34 -0.31 -5.38 7.58
CA ALA A 34 0.76 -4.38 7.53
C ALA A 34 0.30 -3.04 6.93
N TRP A 35 -0.52 -3.08 5.87
CA TRP A 35 -1.16 -1.88 5.30
C TRP A 35 -2.13 -1.23 6.29
N TYR A 36 -2.91 -2.02 7.03
CA TYR A 36 -3.86 -1.51 8.02
C TYR A 36 -3.15 -0.88 9.22
N ASP A 37 -2.06 -1.49 9.69
CA ASP A 37 -1.30 -1.06 10.87
C ASP A 37 -0.71 0.34 10.73
N GLU A 38 -0.63 0.90 9.52
CA GLU A 38 -0.28 2.31 9.30
C GLU A 38 -1.28 3.28 9.95
N VAL A 39 -2.49 2.82 10.33
CA VAL A 39 -3.48 3.61 11.09
C VAL A 39 -2.89 4.24 12.34
N LYS A 40 -1.94 3.56 13.01
CA LYS A 40 -1.29 4.06 14.23
C LYS A 40 -0.49 5.35 13.98
N ASP A 41 -0.06 5.54 12.74
CA ASP A 41 0.77 6.65 12.28
C ASP A 41 -0.06 7.70 11.50
N TYR A 42 -1.32 7.39 11.20
CA TYR A 42 -2.24 8.26 10.46
C TYR A 42 -3.09 9.09 11.41
N SER A 43 -3.13 10.40 11.21
CA SER A 43 -3.99 11.30 11.98
C SER A 43 -5.12 11.85 11.10
N PHE A 44 -6.36 11.53 11.47
CA PHE A 44 -7.53 12.07 10.79
C PHE A 44 -7.62 13.58 11.00
N PRO A 45 -7.69 14.38 9.92
CA PRO A 45 -7.87 15.81 10.02
C PRO A 45 -9.23 16.14 10.60
N TYR A 46 -9.31 17.14 11.47
CA TYR A 46 -10.60 17.62 11.94
C TYR A 46 -11.34 18.36 10.82
N PRO A 47 -12.69 18.38 10.81
CA PRO A 47 -13.46 19.03 9.76
C PRO A 47 -13.09 20.50 9.51
N GLN A 48 -12.75 21.24 10.57
CA GLN A 48 -12.32 22.64 10.47
C GLN A 48 -10.96 22.84 9.77
N GLU A 49 -10.16 21.79 9.63
CA GLU A 49 -8.85 21.83 8.98
C GLU A 49 -8.95 21.56 7.47
N CYS A 50 -10.13 21.18 6.99
CA CYS A 50 -10.39 20.87 5.59
C CYS A 50 -10.96 22.09 4.85
N ASN A 51 -10.12 22.88 4.19
CA ASN A 51 -10.57 23.99 3.32
C ASN A 51 -9.48 24.44 2.32
N PRO A 52 -9.62 24.24 0.99
CA PRO A 52 -10.61 23.41 0.29
C PRO A 52 -10.27 21.90 0.34
N TYR A 53 -9.08 21.54 0.82
CA TYR A 53 -8.61 20.17 0.97
C TYR A 53 -8.22 19.90 2.42
N CYS A 54 -8.28 18.64 2.83
CA CYS A 54 -7.80 18.23 4.15
C CYS A 54 -6.28 17.98 4.14
N PRO A 55 -5.54 18.33 5.20
CA PRO A 55 -4.13 18.01 5.30
C PRO A 55 -3.92 16.50 5.46
N PHE A 56 -2.95 15.94 4.75
CA PHE A 56 -2.48 14.58 4.99
C PHE A 56 -1.46 14.59 6.14
N ARG A 57 -1.74 13.83 7.21
CA ARG A 57 -0.88 13.73 8.40
C ARG A 57 -0.46 12.29 8.62
N CYS A 58 0.82 12.04 8.43
CA CYS A 58 1.45 10.75 8.65
C CYS A 58 2.73 10.96 9.47
N SER A 59 2.81 10.34 10.65
CA SER A 59 4.04 10.34 11.48
C SER A 59 4.98 9.19 11.14
N GLY A 60 4.49 8.19 10.41
CA GLY A 60 5.23 7.01 9.98
C GLY A 60 5.88 7.18 8.61
N PRO A 61 6.62 6.16 8.14
CA PRO A 61 7.26 6.18 6.83
C PRO A 61 6.23 6.15 5.68
N VAL A 62 5.09 5.49 5.89
CA VAL A 62 4.00 5.33 4.91
C VAL A 62 2.68 5.27 5.67
N CYS A 63 1.66 5.98 5.19
CA CYS A 63 0.27 5.85 5.66
C CYS A 63 -0.74 5.71 4.51
N THR A 64 -0.27 5.71 3.26
CA THR A 64 -1.13 5.74 2.08
C THR A 64 -1.82 4.40 1.84
N HIS A 65 -1.24 3.28 2.27
CA HIS A 65 -1.86 1.97 2.09
C HIS A 65 -3.10 1.85 2.98
N TYR A 66 -3.02 2.30 4.24
CA TYR A 66 -4.16 2.35 5.14
C TYR A 66 -5.29 3.20 4.56
N THR A 67 -4.99 4.41 4.09
CA THR A 67 -6.03 5.30 3.54
C THR A 67 -6.76 4.69 2.35
N GLN A 68 -6.07 3.90 1.52
CA GLN A 68 -6.71 3.19 0.41
C GLN A 68 -7.61 2.04 0.89
N LEU A 69 -7.27 1.36 1.99
CA LEU A 69 -8.13 0.31 2.57
C LEU A 69 -9.45 0.87 3.10
N VAL A 70 -9.43 2.07 3.69
CA VAL A 70 -10.61 2.71 4.30
C VAL A 70 -11.23 3.80 3.42
N TRP A 71 -10.89 3.84 2.14
CA TRP A 71 -11.37 4.88 1.24
C TRP A 71 -12.85 4.73 0.95
N ALA A 72 -13.67 5.64 1.49
CA ALA A 72 -15.14 5.50 1.51
C ALA A 72 -15.80 5.26 0.14
N THR A 73 -15.25 5.81 -0.94
CA THR A 73 -15.82 5.64 -2.29
C THR A 73 -15.26 4.44 -3.06
N SER A 74 -14.25 3.74 -2.52
CA SER A 74 -13.72 2.53 -3.12
C SER A 74 -14.68 1.36 -2.82
N SER A 75 -15.25 0.77 -3.87
CA SER A 75 -16.30 -0.27 -3.75
C SER A 75 -15.92 -1.60 -4.41
N ARG A 76 -14.75 -1.68 -5.04
CA ARG A 76 -14.26 -2.86 -5.75
C ARG A 76 -12.80 -3.10 -5.40
N ILE A 77 -12.43 -4.36 -5.27
CA ILE A 77 -11.06 -4.78 -4.97
C ILE A 77 -10.68 -5.97 -5.85
N GLY A 78 -9.43 -6.00 -6.27
CA GLY A 78 -8.79 -7.15 -6.91
C GLY A 78 -7.37 -7.28 -6.38
N CYS A 79 -6.89 -8.51 -6.21
CA CYS A 79 -5.55 -8.80 -5.71
C CYS A 79 -4.90 -9.91 -6.55
N ALA A 80 -3.57 -9.88 -6.60
CA ALA A 80 -2.76 -10.89 -7.28
C ALA A 80 -1.51 -11.15 -6.45
N ILE A 81 -1.01 -12.39 -6.51
CA ILE A 81 0.21 -12.82 -5.84
C ILE A 81 1.05 -13.55 -6.87
N ASN A 82 2.34 -13.21 -6.93
CA ASN A 82 3.28 -13.85 -7.83
C ASN A 82 4.60 -14.09 -7.10
N LEU A 83 5.07 -15.35 -7.11
CA LEU A 83 6.39 -15.69 -6.61
C LEU A 83 7.45 -15.26 -7.63
N CYS A 84 8.40 -14.46 -7.17
CA CYS A 84 9.50 -13.93 -7.94
C CYS A 84 10.81 -14.61 -7.55
N TYR A 85 11.47 -15.28 -8.51
CA TYR A 85 12.76 -15.91 -8.25
C TYR A 85 13.83 -14.90 -7.84
N ASN A 86 13.90 -13.77 -8.54
CA ASN A 86 14.73 -12.63 -8.22
C ASN A 86 13.89 -11.37 -8.41
N MET A 87 13.83 -10.52 -7.38
CA MET A 87 13.19 -9.22 -7.45
C MET A 87 14.13 -8.17 -6.85
N ASN A 88 14.35 -7.06 -7.56
CA ASN A 88 15.12 -5.93 -7.03
C ASN A 88 14.17 -5.02 -6.23
N VAL A 89 14.37 -4.95 -4.93
CA VAL A 89 13.65 -4.07 -4.00
C VAL A 89 14.65 -3.04 -3.48
N TRP A 90 14.54 -1.80 -3.97
CA TRP A 90 15.38 -0.66 -3.57
C TRP A 90 16.90 -0.93 -3.63
N GLY A 91 17.36 -1.65 -4.65
CA GLY A 91 18.77 -1.99 -4.85
C GLY A 91 19.20 -3.31 -4.24
N GLN A 92 18.31 -4.02 -3.53
CA GLN A 92 18.58 -5.34 -2.96
C GLN A 92 17.86 -6.43 -3.74
N ILE A 93 18.57 -7.52 -4.07
CA ILE A 93 17.97 -8.69 -4.70
C ILE A 93 17.34 -9.57 -3.62
N TRP A 94 16.02 -9.65 -3.62
CA TRP A 94 15.27 -10.61 -2.81
C TRP A 94 15.04 -11.87 -3.63
N THR A 95 15.56 -12.99 -3.12
CA THR A 95 15.38 -14.31 -3.74
C THR A 95 14.09 -14.96 -3.22
N LYS A 96 13.29 -15.54 -4.13
CA LYS A 96 11.98 -16.12 -3.80
C LYS A 96 11.10 -15.15 -3.01
N ALA A 97 10.94 -13.95 -3.55
CA ALA A 97 10.08 -12.89 -3.03
C ALA A 97 8.63 -13.05 -3.50
#